data_AF-A0A5N5GUI1-F1
#
_entry.id   AF-A0A5N5GUI1-F1
#
_cell.length_a   1.000
_cell.length_b   1.000
_cell.length_c   1.000
_cell.angle_alpha   90.00
_cell.angle_beta   90.00
_cell.angle_gamma   90.00
#
_symmetry.space_group_name_H-M   'P 1'
#
loop_
_entity.id
_entity.type
_entity.pdbx_description
1 polymer ?
#
loop_
_entity_poly.entity_id
_entity_poly.type
_entity_poly.pdbx_seq_one_letter_code
_entity_poly.pdbx_strand_id
1 'polypeptide(L)'
;MLEIPSNRKSFIESSIEVARRYGFQGIDLLWPWLNTASGTITMEKLLDEWRAAVTSEARNSGLPRLKLTMAVRYIPTFESFIYPVESMKRNLDWAHVVAYDYHLPLKENFIGAHAAFKGQCWKFIPCSNLTLKPFQLLQRRLAQ
;
A
#
# COMPACT_ATOMS: atom_id res chain seq x y z
N MET A 1 6.94 7.83 -14.18
CA MET A 1 7.39 8.86 -13.21
C MET A 1 8.41 8.29 -12.22
N LEU A 2 8.07 7.28 -11.42
CA LEU A 2 8.94 6.77 -10.34
C LEU A 2 10.02 5.76 -10.77
N GLU A 3 10.02 5.32 -12.03
CA GLU A 3 11.07 4.40 -12.52
C GLU A 3 12.45 5.08 -12.63
N ILE A 4 12.48 6.40 -12.87
CA ILE A 4 13.71 7.18 -13.05
C ILE A 4 14.22 7.67 -11.67
N PRO A 5 15.49 7.44 -11.30
CA PRO A 5 16.02 7.83 -9.98
C PRO A 5 15.91 9.32 -9.65
N SER A 6 16.21 10.20 -10.60
CA SER A 6 16.08 11.66 -10.39
C SER A 6 14.64 12.08 -10.09
N ASN A 7 13.67 11.44 -10.73
CA ASN A 7 12.25 11.71 -10.50
C ASN A 7 11.79 11.18 -9.14
N ARG A 8 12.27 10.00 -8.70
CA ARG A 8 11.99 9.52 -7.32
C ARG A 8 12.56 10.48 -6.28
N LYS A 9 13.81 10.91 -6.46
CA LYS A 9 14.44 11.88 -5.56
C LYS A 9 13.61 13.17 -5.47
N SER A 10 13.22 13.73 -6.62
CA SER A 10 12.40 14.95 -6.67
C SER A 10 11.04 14.75 -5.99
N PHE A 11 10.40 13.60 -6.21
CA PHE A 11 9.14 13.25 -5.54
C PHE A 11 9.32 13.14 -4.02
N ILE A 12 10.37 12.46 -3.55
CA ILE A 12 10.67 12.30 -2.12
C ILE A 12 10.90 13.68 -1.48
N GLU A 13 11.81 14.48 -2.04
CA GLU A 13 12.17 15.79 -1.49
C GLU A 13 10.95 16.73 -1.42
N SER A 14 10.18 16.81 -2.51
CA SER A 14 8.96 17.63 -2.54
C SER A 14 7.88 17.14 -1.57
N SER A 15 7.70 15.82 -1.41
CA SER A 15 6.73 15.26 -0.45
C SER A 15 7.08 15.62 1.00
N ILE A 16 8.38 15.60 1.34
CA ILE A 16 8.87 15.98 2.67
C ILE A 16 8.69 17.48 2.90
N GLU A 17 9.04 18.31 1.91
CA GLU A 17 8.86 19.76 1.98
C GLU A 17 7.39 20.13 2.22
N VAL A 18 6.47 19.54 1.46
CA VAL A 18 5.02 19.75 1.62
C VAL A 18 4.55 19.29 3.00
N ALA A 19 4.97 18.10 3.45
CA ALA A 19 4.61 17.59 4.77
C ALA A 19 5.01 18.57 5.89
N ARG A 20 6.23 19.11 5.82
CA ARG A 20 6.72 20.08 6.81
C ARG A 20 6.02 21.43 6.69
N ARG A 21 5.87 21.95 5.47
CA ARG A 21 5.22 23.26 5.22
C ARG A 21 3.81 23.32 5.81
N TYR A 22 3.07 22.22 5.74
CA TYR A 22 1.68 22.16 6.23
C TYR A 22 1.54 21.47 7.59
N GLY A 23 2.63 21.17 8.28
CA GLY A 23 2.60 20.61 9.65
C GLY A 23 2.11 19.16 9.74
N PHE A 24 2.13 18.40 8.64
CA PHE A 24 1.80 16.98 8.67
C PHE A 24 2.84 16.17 9.45
N GLN A 25 2.38 15.13 10.16
CA GLN A 25 3.26 14.24 10.92
C GLN A 25 3.72 13.01 10.13
N GLY A 26 3.26 12.86 8.89
CA GLY A 26 3.58 11.72 8.06
C GLY A 26 3.06 11.86 6.64
N ILE A 27 3.39 10.87 5.82
CA ILE A 27 3.02 10.80 4.41
C ILE A 27 2.51 9.39 4.12
N ASP A 28 1.34 9.31 3.47
CA ASP A 28 0.68 8.05 3.09
C ASP A 28 0.79 7.83 1.58
N LEU A 29 1.33 6.67 1.18
CA LEU A 29 1.47 6.28 -0.21
C LEU A 29 0.27 5.45 -0.66
N LEU A 30 -0.40 5.90 -1.72
CA LEU A 30 -1.36 5.12 -2.47
C LEU A 30 -0.74 4.71 -3.80
N TRP A 31 -0.17 3.50 -3.86
CA TRP A 31 0.47 3.01 -5.08
C TRP A 31 -0.57 2.63 -6.15
N PRO A 32 -0.43 3.11 -7.40
CA PRO A 32 -1.32 2.72 -8.49
C PRO A 32 -1.18 1.22 -8.78
N TRP A 33 -2.29 0.53 -8.97
CA TRP A 33 -2.41 -0.94 -9.02
C TRP A 33 -1.85 -1.58 -10.30
N LEU A 34 -0.58 -1.36 -10.59
CA LEU A 34 0.12 -1.98 -11.72
C LEU A 34 0.90 -3.18 -11.20
N ASN A 35 0.36 -4.37 -11.45
CA ASN A 35 0.95 -5.64 -11.01
C ASN A 35 2.09 -6.06 -11.94
N THR A 36 3.20 -5.33 -11.91
CA THR A 36 4.39 -5.64 -12.70
C THR A 36 5.59 -5.88 -11.79
N ALA A 37 6.46 -6.82 -12.19
CA ALA A 37 7.73 -7.06 -11.49
C ALA A 37 8.60 -5.80 -11.45
N SER A 38 8.60 -5.00 -12.52
CA SER A 38 9.28 -3.71 -12.56
C SER A 38 8.71 -2.74 -11.52
N GLY A 39 7.38 -2.67 -11.39
CA GLY A 39 6.70 -1.84 -10.40
C GLY A 39 7.06 -2.21 -8.96
N THR A 40 7.22 -3.51 -8.67
CA THR A 40 7.66 -4.00 -7.35
C THR A 40 9.07 -3.53 -7.02
N ILE A 41 10.02 -3.66 -7.96
CA ILE A 41 11.41 -3.21 -7.79
C ILE A 41 11.47 -1.68 -7.63
N THR A 42 10.68 -0.95 -8.42
CA THR A 42 10.58 0.52 -8.30
C THR A 42 10.04 0.94 -6.94
N MET A 43 9.01 0.23 -6.44
CA MET A 43 8.44 0.50 -5.12
C MET A 43 9.43 0.20 -4.00
N GLU A 44 10.15 -0.92 -4.07
CA GLU A 44 11.22 -1.24 -3.09
C GLU A 44 12.27 -0.12 -3.02
N LYS A 45 12.81 0.31 -4.17
CA LYS A 45 13.77 1.42 -4.25
C LYS A 45 13.21 2.72 -3.69
N LEU A 46 11.95 3.04 -4.01
CA LEU A 46 11.28 4.22 -3.48
C LEU A 46 11.21 4.18 -1.95
N LEU A 47 10.76 3.07 -1.38
CA LEU A 47 10.61 2.93 0.07
C LEU A 47 11.95 3.03 0.81
N ASP A 48 12.99 2.38 0.30
CA ASP A 48 14.34 2.45 0.87
C ASP A 48 14.87 3.90 0.84
N GLU A 49 14.79 4.56 -0.31
CA GLU A 49 15.25 5.95 -0.49
C GLU A 49 14.44 6.94 0.36
N TRP A 50 13.13 6.73 0.47
CA TRP A 50 12.25 7.62 1.22
C TRP A 50 12.47 7.51 2.72
N ARG A 51 12.63 6.30 3.26
CA ARG A 51 12.98 6.07 4.66
C ARG A 51 14.31 6.73 5.01
N ALA A 52 15.32 6.60 4.13
CA ALA A 52 16.60 7.27 4.32
C ALA A 52 16.46 8.80 4.33
N ALA A 53 15.69 9.35 3.39
CA ALA A 53 15.47 10.80 3.29
C ALA A 53 14.74 11.38 4.50
N VAL A 54 13.64 10.77 4.97
CA VAL A 54 12.93 11.27 6.17
C VAL A 54 13.78 11.15 7.43
N THR A 55 14.66 10.15 7.51
CA THR A 55 15.58 9.98 8.64
C THR A 55 16.66 11.06 8.64
N SER A 56 17.23 11.35 7.46
CA SER A 56 18.21 12.42 7.28
C SER A 56 17.60 13.79 7.59
N GLU A 57 16.40 14.07 7.07
CA GLU A 57 15.70 15.33 7.30
C GLU A 57 15.36 15.54 8.77
N ALA A 58 14.89 14.51 9.49
CA ALA A 58 14.61 14.59 10.92
C ALA A 58 15.88 14.92 11.72
N ARG A 59 17.01 14.28 11.38
CA ARG A 59 18.30 14.54 12.01
C ARG A 59 18.77 15.98 11.77
N ASN A 60 18.59 16.50 10.56
CA ASN A 60 19.08 17.83 10.19
C ASN A 60 18.20 18.96 10.73
N SER A 61 16.88 18.75 10.80
CA SER A 61 15.91 19.73 11.28
C SER A 61 15.73 19.72 12.79
N GLY A 62 16.09 18.62 13.46
CA GLY A 62 15.76 18.39 14.87
C GLY A 62 14.28 18.09 15.13
N LEU A 63 13.47 17.95 14.07
CA LEU A 63 12.04 17.65 14.17
C LEU A 63 11.81 16.13 14.29
N PRO A 64 10.67 15.70 14.87
CA PRO A 64 10.27 14.30 14.83
C PRO A 64 10.20 13.78 13.39
N ARG A 65 10.73 12.57 13.17
CA ARG A 65 10.72 11.91 11.85
C ARG A 65 9.29 11.75 11.34
N LEU A 66 9.06 12.11 10.08
CA LEU A 66 7.79 11.87 9.40
C LEU A 66 7.48 10.36 9.37
N LYS A 67 6.24 10.01 9.71
CA LYS A 67 5.74 8.65 9.60
C LYS A 67 5.49 8.32 8.14
N LEU A 68 5.92 7.15 7.69
CA LEU A 68 5.64 6.65 6.35
C LEU A 68 4.61 5.55 6.43
N THR A 69 3.48 5.71 5.74
CA THR A 69 2.41 4.72 5.67
C THR A 69 2.07 4.39 4.23
N MET A 70 1.43 3.24 4.02
CA MET A 70 1.01 2.84 2.69
C MET A 70 -0.31 2.09 2.72
N ALA A 71 -1.18 2.43 1.78
CA ALA A 71 -2.40 1.71 1.50
C ALA A 71 -2.10 0.44 0.69
N VAL A 72 -2.46 -0.73 1.22
CA VAL A 72 -2.35 -2.01 0.52
C VAL A 72 -3.74 -2.55 0.19
N ARG A 73 -3.93 -3.01 -1.04
CA ARG A 73 -5.19 -3.65 -1.44
C ARG A 73 -5.02 -5.15 -1.47
N TYR A 74 -6.09 -5.83 -1.06
CA TYR A 74 -6.26 -7.26 -1.24
C TYR A 74 -7.63 -7.49 -1.84
N ILE A 75 -7.66 -8.02 -3.06
CA ILE A 75 -8.90 -8.39 -3.75
C ILE A 75 -8.80 -9.88 -4.06
N PRO A 76 -9.67 -10.73 -3.48
CA PRO A 76 -9.59 -12.19 -3.64
C PRO A 76 -9.70 -12.68 -5.09
N THR A 77 -10.37 -11.92 -5.96
CA THR A 77 -10.61 -12.27 -7.37
C THR A 77 -9.44 -11.95 -8.29
N PHE A 78 -8.49 -11.11 -7.86
CA PHE A 78 -7.26 -10.86 -8.59
C PHE A 78 -6.16 -11.73 -8.00
N GLU A 79 -5.67 -12.69 -8.77
CA GLU A 79 -4.51 -13.48 -8.38
C GLU A 79 -3.30 -12.55 -8.16
N SER A 80 -2.97 -12.36 -6.88
CA SER A 80 -1.72 -11.84 -6.33
C SER A 80 -1.27 -10.46 -6.81
N PHE A 81 -1.62 -9.42 -6.04
CA PHE A 81 -0.80 -8.20 -6.00
C PHE A 81 0.62 -8.55 -5.52
N ILE A 82 1.62 -8.16 -6.29
CA ILE A 82 3.02 -8.33 -5.90
C ILE A 82 3.44 -7.09 -5.10
N TYR A 83 3.67 -7.28 -3.80
CA TYR A 83 4.20 -6.26 -2.90
C TYR A 83 5.60 -6.68 -2.43
N PRO A 84 6.59 -5.76 -2.34
CA PRO A 84 7.90 -6.03 -1.76
C PRO A 84 7.77 -5.99 -0.23
N VAL A 85 7.16 -7.04 0.34
CA VAL A 85 6.79 -7.13 1.77
C VAL A 85 7.99 -6.85 2.67
N GLU A 86 9.16 -7.38 2.34
CA GLU A 86 10.37 -7.17 3.14
C GLU A 86 10.82 -5.71 3.15
N SER A 87 10.77 -5.01 2.01
CA SER A 87 11.06 -3.57 1.96
C SER A 87 10.01 -2.77 2.73
N MET A 88 8.74 -3.12 2.60
CA MET A 88 7.67 -2.48 3.37
C MET A 88 7.89 -2.59 4.88
N LYS A 89 8.23 -3.79 5.39
CA LYS A 89 8.52 -4.02 6.81
C LYS A 89 9.68 -3.16 7.33
N ARG A 90 10.73 -2.99 6.52
CA ARG A 90 11.90 -2.18 6.91
C ARG A 90 11.62 -0.68 6.87
N ASN A 91 10.79 -0.23 5.93
CA ASN A 91 10.71 1.19 5.57
C ASN A 91 9.41 1.90 5.94
N LEU A 92 8.32 1.18 6.21
CA LEU A 92 7.06 1.78 6.63
C LEU A 92 6.93 1.74 8.15
N ASP A 93 6.24 2.73 8.72
CA ASP A 93 5.86 2.71 10.13
C ASP A 93 4.65 1.78 10.34
N TRP A 94 3.71 1.76 9.39
CA TRP A 94 2.66 0.74 9.27
C TRP A 94 2.02 0.78 7.87
N ALA A 95 1.40 -0.32 7.46
CA ALA A 95 0.60 -0.39 6.23
C ALA A 95 -0.86 -0.66 6.58
N HIS A 96 -1.77 0.00 5.87
CA HIS A 96 -3.21 -0.14 6.09
C HIS A 96 -3.88 -0.86 4.94
N VAL A 97 -4.72 -1.84 5.28
CA VAL A 97 -5.41 -2.64 4.27
C VAL A 97 -6.68 -1.92 3.86
N VAL A 98 -6.78 -1.61 2.58
CA VAL A 98 -7.99 -1.10 1.95
C VAL A 98 -8.94 -2.28 1.75
N ALA A 99 -9.76 -2.52 2.78
CA ALA A 99 -10.69 -3.63 2.89
C ALA A 99 -12.14 -3.23 2.54
N TYR A 100 -12.28 -2.48 1.45
CA TYR A 100 -13.55 -1.96 0.92
C TYR A 100 -13.44 -1.80 -0.60
N ASP A 101 -14.51 -1.33 -1.25
CA ASP A 101 -14.66 -1.31 -2.72
C ASP A 101 -14.59 -2.70 -3.36
N TYR A 102 -15.01 -3.75 -2.65
CA TYR A 102 -15.01 -5.10 -3.22
C TYR A 102 -15.97 -5.26 -4.39
N HIS A 103 -17.09 -4.55 -4.33
CA HIS A 103 -18.11 -4.49 -5.37
C HIS A 103 -18.42 -3.03 -5.68
N LEU A 104 -18.35 -2.64 -6.95
CA LEU A 104 -18.55 -1.26 -7.41
C LEU A 104 -19.53 -1.24 -8.59
N PRO A 105 -20.53 -0.33 -8.61
CA PRO A 105 -21.50 -0.22 -9.71
C PRO A 105 -20.87 -0.01 -11.09
N LEU A 106 -19.68 0.59 -11.13
CA LEU A 106 -18.94 0.85 -12.38
C LEU A 106 -18.22 -0.38 -12.93
N LYS A 107 -18.09 -1.46 -12.15
CA LYS A 107 -17.33 -2.67 -12.52
C LYS A 107 -18.20 -3.91 -12.71
N GLU A 108 -19.39 -3.92 -12.12
CA GLU A 108 -20.23 -5.11 -12.00
C GLU A 108 -21.69 -4.75 -12.28
N ASN A 109 -22.42 -5.70 -12.86
CA ASN A 109 -23.86 -5.58 -13.14
C ASN A 109 -24.74 -6.23 -12.06
N PHE A 110 -24.17 -6.53 -10.88
CA PHE A 110 -24.88 -7.13 -9.74
C PHE A 110 -24.58 -6.35 -8.46
N ILE A 111 -25.45 -6.50 -7.47
CA ILE A 111 -25.27 -5.89 -6.14
C ILE A 111 -24.43 -6.84 -5.29
N GLY A 112 -23.29 -6.35 -4.81
CA GLY A 112 -22.45 -7.05 -3.84
C GLY A 112 -22.13 -6.18 -2.62
N ALA A 113 -21.75 -6.80 -1.51
CA ALA A 113 -21.43 -6.07 -0.29
C ALA A 113 -20.08 -5.32 -0.38
N HIS A 114 -20.11 -4.02 -0.12
CA HIS A 114 -18.96 -3.11 -0.26
C HIS A 114 -17.68 -3.53 0.51
N ALA A 115 -17.84 -4.10 1.71
CA ALA A 115 -16.75 -4.47 2.62
C ALA A 115 -17.06 -5.78 3.39
N ALA A 116 -17.45 -6.83 2.65
CA ALA A 116 -17.84 -8.10 3.26
C ALA A 116 -16.69 -8.75 4.05
N PHE A 117 -16.94 -9.11 5.32
CA PHE A 117 -15.97 -9.83 6.17
C PHE A 117 -15.69 -11.26 5.69
N LYS A 118 -16.66 -11.89 5.02
CA LYS A 118 -16.54 -13.22 4.40
C LYS A 118 -17.15 -13.18 3.00
N GLY A 119 -16.63 -14.01 2.10
CA GLY A 119 -17.23 -14.19 0.78
C GLY A 119 -18.71 -14.55 0.91
N GLN A 120 -19.58 -13.85 0.20
CA GLN A 120 -21.00 -14.15 0.18
C GLN A 120 -21.23 -15.41 -0.66
N CYS A 121 -21.72 -16.46 -0.01
CA CYS A 121 -22.19 -17.65 -0.72
C CYS A 121 -23.58 -17.34 -1.26
N TRP A 122 -23.67 -16.96 -2.52
CA TRP A 122 -24.96 -16.76 -3.18
C TRP A 122 -25.60 -18.13 -3.44
N LYS A 123 -26.90 -18.27 -3.18
CA LYS A 123 -27.68 -19.51 -3.37
C LYS A 123 -27.62 -20.13 -4.78
N PHE A 124 -27.02 -19.45 -5.76
CA PHE A 124 -26.97 -19.84 -7.16
C PHE A 124 -25.54 -20.06 -7.71
N ILE A 125 -24.48 -19.91 -6.90
CA ILE A 125 -23.09 -20.21 -7.30
C ILE A 125 -22.45 -21.11 -6.23
N PRO A 126 -21.97 -22.32 -6.57
CA PRO A 126 -21.41 -23.23 -5.57
C PRO A 126 -20.17 -22.62 -4.91
N CYS A 127 -20.16 -22.62 -3.57
CA CYS A 127 -18.97 -22.28 -2.80
C CYS A 127 -17.94 -23.40 -2.87
N SER A 128 -17.08 -23.38 -3.88
CA SER A 128 -15.82 -24.11 -3.83
C SER A 128 -14.66 -23.11 -3.69
N ASN A 129 -14.09 -23.06 -2.47
CA ASN A 129 -12.76 -22.54 -2.12
C ASN A 129 -12.48 -21.03 -1.98
N LEU A 130 -13.47 -20.16 -1.77
CA LEU A 130 -13.20 -18.77 -1.33
C LEU A 130 -12.95 -18.68 0.19
N THR A 131 -11.84 -19.26 0.67
CA THR A 131 -11.35 -18.95 2.01
C THR A 131 -10.40 -17.75 1.96
N LEU A 132 -10.68 -16.73 2.77
CA LEU A 132 -9.84 -15.53 3.01
C LEU A 132 -8.49 -15.84 3.70
N LYS A 133 -7.92 -17.03 3.50
CA LYS A 133 -6.61 -17.43 4.01
C LYS A 133 -5.51 -16.39 3.71
N PRO A 134 -5.48 -15.72 2.53
CA PRO A 134 -4.41 -14.77 2.24
C PRO A 134 -4.53 -13.43 2.96
N PHE A 135 -5.74 -12.98 3.34
CA PHE A 135 -5.92 -11.73 4.10
C PHE A 135 -5.27 -11.82 5.50
N GLN A 136 -5.52 -12.94 6.19
CA GLN A 136 -4.84 -13.23 7.45
C GLN A 136 -3.34 -13.41 7.26
N LEU A 137 -2.89 -13.93 6.11
CA LEU A 137 -1.47 -14.12 5.80
C LEU A 137 -0.74 -12.78 5.59
N LEU A 138 -1.35 -11.82 4.87
CA LEU A 138 -0.77 -10.50 4.63
C LEU A 138 -0.71 -9.68 5.92
N GLN A 139 -1.80 -9.68 6.71
CA GLN A 139 -1.79 -9.01 8.02
C GLN A 139 -0.78 -9.64 8.98
N ARG A 140 -0.67 -10.98 9.03
CA ARG A 140 0.36 -11.66 9.85
C ARG A 140 1.78 -11.38 9.37
N ARG A 141 2.02 -11.30 8.06
CA ARG A 141 3.35 -10.99 7.51
C ARG A 141 3.76 -9.54 7.74
N LEU A 142 2.82 -8.60 7.79
CA LEU A 142 3.09 -7.19 8.06
C LEU A 142 3.15 -6.85 9.56
N ALA A 143 2.61 -7.71 10.44
CA ALA A 143 2.60 -7.51 11.89
C ALA A 143 3.75 -8.24 12.65
N GLN A 144 4.53 -9.06 11.95
CA GLN A 144 5.81 -9.63 12.41
C GLN A 144 6.95 -8.87 11.73
#